data_AF-A0A383DRP5-F1
#
_entry.id   AF-A0A383DRP5-F1
#
_cell.length_a   1.000
_cell.length_b   1.000
_cell.length_c   1.000
_cell.angle_alpha   90.00
_cell.angle_beta   90.00
_cell.angle_gamma   90.00
#
_symmetry.space_group_name_H-M   'P 1'
#
loop_
_entity.id
_entity.type
_entity.pdbx_description
1 polymer ?
#
loop_
_entity_poly.entity_id
_entity_poly.type
_entity_poly.pdbx_seq_one_letter_code
_entity_poly.pdbx_strand_id
1 'polypeptide(L)'
;KEYGGVTIRIGLTPKGQEDYKEIVLATLDFIELMKESGHQSHVYNELKTMAELEEIYGSKGEGMRRAIQLANESMMYPLEDAGRINFIFKDNSKGTFESLLTHLTPDNMLVVLTAKGVETDQKEHHYQAPYSYTENTEFYQALTSTSPRDDFMIAEANPFIPESASIPNREIKENMLPVSLINSDGANLYFGVDHEFLRPKGVISFKILFPDDIMTLKHRVYLKLYSACVNESL
;
A
#
# COMPACT_ATOMS: atom_id res chain seq x y z
N LYS A 1 15.15 19.64 16.45
CA LYS A 1 14.44 18.48 17.05
C LYS A 1 13.90 17.68 15.89
N GLU A 2 14.35 16.45 15.72
CA GLU A 2 13.77 15.53 14.74
C GLU A 2 12.43 15.05 15.30
N TYR A 3 11.40 14.99 14.45
CA TYR A 3 10.07 14.52 14.81
C TYR A 3 9.67 13.44 13.80
N GLY A 4 8.96 12.42 14.28
CA GLY A 4 8.32 11.41 13.47
C GLY A 4 6.81 11.45 13.69
N GLY A 5 6.05 10.87 12.77
CA GLY A 5 4.59 10.78 12.91
C GLY A 5 4.06 9.56 12.17
N VAL A 6 2.98 9.01 12.69
CA VAL A 6 2.19 7.97 12.03
C VAL A 6 0.94 8.63 11.45
N THR A 7 0.59 8.29 10.21
CA THR A 7 -0.62 8.80 9.57
C THR A 7 -1.46 7.63 9.09
N ILE A 8 -2.70 7.55 9.58
CA ILE A 8 -3.70 6.60 9.12
C ILE A 8 -4.71 7.37 8.26
N ARG A 9 -4.91 6.94 7.01
CA ARG A 9 -5.85 7.58 6.08
C ARG A 9 -6.93 6.59 5.70
N ILE A 10 -8.18 6.93 5.98
CA ILE A 10 -9.34 6.09 5.68
C ILE A 10 -10.26 6.87 4.73
N GLY A 11 -10.58 6.25 3.59
CA GLY A 11 -11.58 6.79 2.67
C GLY A 11 -12.98 6.57 3.23
N LEU A 12 -13.83 7.61 3.18
CA LEU A 12 -15.18 7.57 3.75
C LEU A 12 -16.24 7.39 2.67
N THR A 13 -17.19 6.49 2.92
CA THR A 13 -18.49 6.48 2.24
C THR A 13 -19.38 7.58 2.83
N PRO A 14 -20.53 7.91 2.21
CA PRO A 14 -21.47 8.86 2.81
C PRO A 14 -21.89 8.47 4.24
N LYS A 15 -22.17 7.18 4.49
CA LYS A 15 -22.44 6.68 5.84
C LYS A 15 -21.21 6.81 6.76
N GLY A 16 -20.02 6.48 6.26
CA GLY A 16 -18.78 6.63 7.02
C GLY A 16 -18.47 8.08 7.41
N GLN A 17 -18.94 9.06 6.65
CA GLN A 17 -18.85 10.48 7.03
C GLN A 17 -19.77 10.80 8.23
N GLU A 18 -20.98 10.26 8.26
CA GLU A 18 -21.92 10.42 9.38
C GLU A 18 -21.40 9.69 10.64
N ASP A 19 -20.82 8.51 10.45
CA ASP A 19 -20.35 7.61 11.51
C ASP A 19 -18.84 7.72 11.77
N TYR A 20 -18.17 8.81 11.39
CA TYR A 20 -16.69 8.88 11.41
C TYR A 20 -16.08 8.64 12.82
N LYS A 21 -16.82 8.97 13.88
CA LYS A 21 -16.39 8.74 15.27
C LYS A 21 -16.22 7.25 15.57
N GLU A 22 -17.12 6.42 15.04
CA GLU A 22 -17.04 4.96 15.15
C GLU A 22 -15.81 4.41 14.42
N ILE A 23 -15.45 5.02 13.27
CA ILE A 23 -14.24 4.65 12.52
C ILE A 23 -12.96 4.96 13.31
N VAL A 24 -12.92 6.10 14.01
CA VAL A 24 -11.79 6.45 14.88
C VAL A 24 -11.68 5.47 16.06
N LEU A 25 -12.80 5.14 16.71
CA LEU A 25 -12.84 4.12 17.76
C LEU A 25 -12.32 2.77 17.27
N ALA A 26 -12.87 2.28 16.15
CA ALA A 26 -12.42 1.04 15.51
C ALA A 26 -10.92 1.05 15.16
N THR A 27 -10.38 2.20 14.76
CA THR A 27 -8.94 2.34 14.49
C THR A 27 -8.11 2.16 15.76
N LEU A 28 -8.54 2.76 16.88
CA LEU A 28 -7.87 2.61 18.17
C LEU A 28 -8.03 1.20 18.77
N ASP A 29 -9.21 0.59 18.62
CA ASP A 29 -9.44 -0.80 19.04
C ASP A 29 -8.49 -1.76 18.29
N PHE A 30 -8.24 -1.52 16.99
CA PHE A 30 -7.27 -2.32 16.24
C PHE A 30 -5.82 -2.06 16.70
N ILE A 31 -5.49 -0.81 17.05
CA ILE A 31 -4.18 -0.49 17.64
C ILE A 31 -3.99 -1.20 18.98
N GLU A 32 -5.05 -1.31 19.79
CA GLU A 32 -5.01 -2.05 21.05
C GLU A 32 -4.81 -3.56 20.81
N LEU A 33 -5.53 -4.14 19.85
CA LEU A 33 -5.29 -5.51 19.41
C LEU A 33 -3.82 -5.74 18.97
N MET A 34 -3.22 -4.79 18.26
CA MET A 34 -1.80 -4.87 17.88
C MET A 34 -0.87 -4.83 19.10
N LYS A 35 -1.18 -4.04 20.14
CA LYS A 35 -0.40 -4.00 21.38
C LYS A 35 -0.52 -5.32 22.15
N GLU A 36 -1.73 -5.86 22.27
CA GLU A 36 -2.00 -7.14 22.96
C GLU A 36 -1.35 -8.32 22.24
N SER A 37 -1.45 -8.35 20.90
CA SER A 37 -0.86 -9.40 20.07
C SER A 37 0.68 -9.31 20.03
N GLY A 38 1.22 -8.13 20.29
CA GLY A 38 2.65 -7.84 20.28
C GLY A 38 3.28 -7.93 18.88
N HIS A 39 4.61 -7.87 18.85
CA HIS A 39 5.37 -7.89 17.60
C HIS A 39 5.22 -9.21 16.81
N GLN A 40 4.76 -9.09 15.57
CA GLN A 40 4.53 -10.20 14.65
C GLN A 40 5.75 -10.46 13.77
N SER A 41 6.60 -11.39 14.18
CA SER A 41 7.87 -11.66 13.48
C SER A 41 7.70 -12.11 12.03
N HIS A 42 6.59 -12.78 11.67
CA HIS A 42 6.34 -13.18 10.29
C HIS A 42 6.18 -11.96 9.38
N VAL A 43 5.40 -10.96 9.79
CA VAL A 43 5.20 -9.73 9.00
C VAL A 43 6.52 -9.04 8.67
N TYR A 44 7.44 -8.93 9.64
CA TYR A 44 8.77 -8.37 9.39
C TYR A 44 9.54 -9.20 8.36
N ASN A 45 9.54 -10.53 8.52
CA ASN A 45 10.27 -11.41 7.61
C ASN A 45 9.69 -11.37 6.19
N GLU A 46 8.37 -11.30 6.05
CA GLU A 46 7.69 -11.16 4.77
C GLU A 46 8.07 -9.85 4.06
N LEU A 47 8.01 -8.72 4.79
CA LEU A 47 8.44 -7.41 4.27
C LEU A 47 9.92 -7.43 3.87
N LYS A 48 10.78 -8.01 4.70
CA LYS A 48 12.20 -8.19 4.42
C LYS A 48 12.42 -9.02 3.15
N THR A 49 11.75 -10.16 3.02
CA THR A 49 11.86 -11.00 1.82
C THR A 49 11.41 -10.25 0.57
N MET A 50 10.28 -9.54 0.61
CA MET A 50 9.84 -8.70 -0.51
C MET A 50 10.86 -7.62 -0.87
N ALA A 51 11.46 -6.98 0.14
CA ALA A 51 12.47 -5.95 -0.04
C ALA A 51 13.77 -6.49 -0.65
N GLU A 52 14.26 -7.64 -0.19
CA GLU A 52 15.44 -8.33 -0.74
C GLU A 52 15.21 -8.73 -2.21
N LEU A 53 14.01 -9.24 -2.53
CA LEU A 53 13.63 -9.56 -3.90
C LEU A 53 13.59 -8.33 -4.80
N GLU A 54 13.05 -7.21 -4.32
CA GLU A 54 13.00 -5.98 -5.10
C GLU A 54 14.37 -5.30 -5.19
N GLU A 55 15.27 -5.49 -4.22
CA GLU A 55 16.65 -5.01 -4.29
C GLU A 55 17.42 -5.71 -5.42
N ILE A 56 17.27 -7.03 -5.53
CA ILE A 56 17.98 -7.86 -6.51
C ILE A 56 17.30 -7.80 -7.88
N TYR A 57 15.97 -7.93 -7.93
CA TYR A 57 15.20 -8.13 -9.17
C TYR A 57 14.31 -6.95 -9.56
N GLY A 58 14.23 -5.91 -8.72
CA GLY A 58 13.42 -4.72 -8.98
C GLY A 58 14.03 -3.80 -10.02
N SER A 59 13.18 -2.97 -10.64
CA SER A 59 13.69 -1.85 -11.43
C SER A 59 14.06 -0.72 -10.47
N LYS A 60 15.35 -0.38 -10.41
CA LYS A 60 15.84 0.69 -9.53
C LYS A 60 15.48 2.11 -10.02
N GLY A 61 14.77 2.19 -11.15
CA GLY A 61 14.47 3.44 -11.83
C GLY A 61 15.72 4.08 -12.44
N GLU A 62 15.51 5.16 -13.19
CA GLU A 62 16.57 5.82 -13.95
C GLU A 62 16.38 7.34 -14.01
N GLY A 63 17.36 8.01 -14.61
CA GLY A 63 17.32 9.43 -14.90
C GLY A 63 17.29 10.32 -13.66
N MET A 64 16.65 11.50 -13.83
CA MET A 64 16.64 12.56 -12.83
C MET A 64 16.14 12.10 -11.46
N ARG A 65 15.06 11.32 -11.41
CA ARG A 65 14.47 10.85 -10.14
C ARG A 65 15.46 9.97 -9.37
N ARG A 66 16.18 9.09 -10.07
CA ARG A 66 17.18 8.22 -9.42
C ARG A 66 18.38 9.01 -8.92
N ALA A 67 18.85 10.01 -9.69
CA ALA A 67 19.94 10.88 -9.26
C ALA A 67 19.58 11.68 -8.00
N ILE A 68 18.37 12.26 -7.94
CA ILE A 68 17.87 12.98 -6.75
C ILE A 68 17.77 12.05 -5.55
N GLN A 69 17.22 10.85 -5.73
CA GLN A 69 17.13 9.85 -4.66
C GLN A 69 18.51 9.54 -4.09
N LEU A 70 19.48 9.20 -4.96
CA LEU A 70 20.84 8.85 -4.52
C LEU A 70 21.51 10.01 -3.80
N ALA A 71 21.39 11.24 -4.30
CA ALA A 71 21.97 12.42 -3.66
C ALA A 71 21.39 12.64 -2.25
N ASN A 72 20.07 12.55 -2.11
CA ASN A 72 19.40 12.68 -0.81
C ASN A 72 19.83 11.56 0.15
N GLU A 73 19.89 10.32 -0.32
CA GLU A 73 20.30 9.17 0.50
C GLU A 73 21.76 9.30 0.94
N SER A 74 22.68 9.73 0.06
CA SER A 74 24.08 9.96 0.42
C SER A 74 24.29 11.12 1.42
N MET A 75 23.33 12.04 1.53
CA MET A 75 23.37 13.12 2.52
C MET A 75 22.85 12.68 3.89
N MET A 76 21.89 11.76 3.94
CA MET A 76 21.21 11.33 5.17
C MET A 76 21.77 10.03 5.75
N TYR A 77 22.40 9.19 4.95
CA TYR A 77 22.85 7.85 5.31
C TYR A 77 24.30 7.61 4.86
N PRO A 78 24.98 6.57 5.40
CA PRO A 78 26.28 6.16 4.91
C PRO A 78 26.27 5.90 3.41
N LEU A 79 27.34 6.29 2.73
CA LEU A 79 27.41 6.25 1.26
C LEU A 79 27.28 4.81 0.71
N GLU A 80 27.75 3.82 1.46
CA GLU A 80 27.65 2.40 1.14
C GLU A 80 26.20 1.85 1.14
N ASP A 81 25.30 2.52 1.86
CA ASP A 81 23.88 2.17 1.94
C ASP A 81 23.05 2.95 0.89
N ALA A 82 23.64 3.97 0.23
CA ALA A 82 22.96 4.77 -0.78
C ALA A 82 22.52 3.92 -1.99
N GLY A 83 21.30 4.14 -2.43
CA GLY A 83 20.60 3.37 -3.45
C GLY A 83 19.92 2.11 -2.93
N ARG A 84 20.10 1.77 -1.64
CA ARG A 84 19.61 0.55 -0.99
C ARG A 84 18.75 0.80 0.24
N ILE A 85 18.60 2.07 0.68
CA ILE A 85 17.94 2.44 1.94
C ILE A 85 16.57 1.77 2.14
N ASN A 86 15.75 1.73 1.08
CA ASN A 86 14.42 1.14 1.12
C ASN A 86 14.40 -0.40 1.25
N PHE A 87 15.54 -1.06 1.12
CA PHE A 87 15.65 -2.52 1.12
C PHE A 87 16.34 -3.10 2.36
N ILE A 88 16.91 -2.22 3.19
CA ILE A 88 17.73 -2.63 4.32
C ILE A 88 16.84 -2.90 5.54
N PHE A 89 16.66 -4.18 5.86
CA PHE A 89 16.00 -4.66 7.07
C PHE A 89 17.04 -5.23 8.04
N LYS A 90 17.38 -4.46 9.08
CA LYS A 90 18.47 -4.80 10.03
C LYS A 90 17.95 -5.42 11.33
N ASP A 91 16.99 -4.77 11.99
CA ASP A 91 16.54 -5.14 13.34
C ASP A 91 15.07 -5.57 13.35
N ASN A 92 14.83 -6.81 13.79
CA ASN A 92 13.51 -7.38 14.01
C ASN A 92 13.12 -7.36 15.51
N SER A 93 13.67 -6.43 16.28
CA SER A 93 13.42 -6.36 17.72
C SER A 93 12.00 -5.91 18.02
N LYS A 94 11.39 -6.60 18.99
CA LYS A 94 10.06 -6.26 19.49
C LYS A 94 10.03 -4.88 20.13
N GLY A 95 11.13 -4.50 20.80
CA GLY A 95 11.21 -3.28 21.60
C GLY A 95 10.94 -2.01 20.82
N THR A 96 11.47 -1.86 19.60
CA THR A 96 11.21 -0.68 18.77
C THR A 96 9.76 -0.61 18.30
N PHE A 97 9.20 -1.74 17.87
CA PHE A 97 7.81 -1.82 17.43
C PHE A 97 6.85 -1.52 18.59
N GLU A 98 7.01 -2.19 19.71
CA GLU A 98 6.17 -2.02 20.90
C GLU A 98 6.31 -0.59 21.45
N SER A 99 7.53 -0.03 21.50
CA SER A 99 7.74 1.35 21.90
C SER A 99 6.99 2.33 21.00
N LEU A 100 6.98 2.15 19.68
CA LEU A 100 6.22 3.01 18.76
C LEU A 100 4.72 2.97 19.07
N LEU A 101 4.17 1.77 19.30
CA LEU A 101 2.74 1.61 19.61
C LEU A 101 2.32 2.30 20.91
N THR A 102 3.23 2.46 21.89
CA THR A 102 2.91 3.20 23.13
C THR A 102 2.62 4.68 22.90
N HIS A 103 3.06 5.25 21.76
CA HIS A 103 2.78 6.63 21.38
C HIS A 103 1.49 6.79 20.57
N LEU A 104 0.84 5.70 20.18
CA LEU A 104 -0.42 5.71 19.45
C LEU A 104 -1.59 5.68 20.43
N THR A 105 -1.87 6.85 21.01
CA THR A 105 -2.92 7.06 22.02
C THR A 105 -3.80 8.26 21.66
N PRO A 106 -5.01 8.37 22.24
CA PRO A 106 -5.87 9.54 22.08
C PRO A 106 -5.18 10.87 22.44
N ASP A 107 -4.29 10.86 23.43
CA ASP A 107 -3.54 12.06 23.87
C ASP A 107 -2.54 12.58 22.83
N ASN A 108 -2.13 11.74 21.88
CA ASN A 108 -1.06 12.02 20.93
C ASN A 108 -1.54 11.93 19.47
N MET A 109 -2.85 12.12 19.23
CA MET A 109 -3.43 12.07 17.89
C MET A 109 -4.13 13.37 17.49
N LEU A 110 -4.18 13.61 16.18
CA LEU A 110 -5.00 14.64 15.55
C LEU A 110 -5.91 13.97 14.51
N VAL A 111 -7.22 14.16 14.66
CA VAL A 111 -8.21 13.64 13.70
C VAL A 111 -8.62 14.76 12.75
N VAL A 112 -8.53 14.51 11.45
CA VAL A 112 -8.93 15.46 10.41
C VAL A 112 -10.03 14.84 9.54
N LEU A 113 -11.26 15.31 9.69
CA LEU A 113 -12.37 14.95 8.81
C LEU A 113 -12.40 15.88 7.60
N THR A 114 -12.06 15.35 6.42
CA THR A 114 -12.13 16.10 5.15
C THR A 114 -13.28 15.57 4.31
N ALA A 115 -14.38 16.33 4.25
CA ALA A 115 -15.55 15.96 3.46
C ALA A 115 -16.31 17.20 2.98
N LYS A 116 -17.21 17.03 1.99
CA LYS A 116 -18.13 18.09 1.60
C LYS A 116 -19.26 18.21 2.62
N GLY A 117 -19.75 19.44 2.82
CA GLY A 117 -20.88 19.70 3.73
C GLY A 117 -20.53 19.65 5.21
N VAL A 118 -19.25 19.66 5.57
CA VAL A 118 -18.83 19.85 6.97
C VAL A 118 -18.91 21.33 7.34
N GLU A 119 -19.37 21.62 8.55
CA GLU A 119 -19.43 22.97 9.08
C GLU A 119 -18.01 23.49 9.38
N THR A 120 -17.75 24.74 9.01
CA THR A 120 -16.44 25.39 9.17
C THR A 120 -16.63 26.85 9.57
N ASP A 121 -15.74 27.36 10.42
CA ASP A 121 -15.84 28.72 10.99
C ASP A 121 -14.55 29.55 10.82
N GLN A 122 -13.48 28.91 10.32
CA GLN A 122 -12.17 29.51 10.10
C GLN A 122 -11.71 29.35 8.66
N LYS A 123 -10.72 30.14 8.28
CA LYS A 123 -10.03 30.05 6.99
C LYS A 123 -8.53 30.06 7.21
N GLU A 124 -7.84 29.11 6.60
CA GLU A 124 -6.39 29.07 6.61
C GLU A 124 -5.83 30.30 5.86
N HIS A 125 -4.69 30.83 6.31
CA HIS A 125 -4.17 32.12 5.87
C HIS A 125 -3.77 32.16 4.38
N HIS A 126 -3.07 31.15 3.87
CA HIS A 126 -2.47 31.18 2.53
C HIS A 126 -3.41 30.71 1.43
N TYR A 127 -4.08 29.59 1.63
CA TYR A 127 -4.95 28.94 0.64
C TYR A 127 -6.41 29.27 0.86
N GLN A 128 -6.76 29.96 1.97
CA GLN A 128 -8.14 30.32 2.31
C GLN A 128 -9.04 29.08 2.42
N ALA A 129 -8.45 27.92 2.74
CA ALA A 129 -9.16 26.68 2.93
C ALA A 129 -10.07 26.79 4.17
N PRO A 130 -11.38 26.55 4.04
CA PRO A 130 -12.29 26.58 5.18
C PRO A 130 -12.01 25.39 6.10
N TYR A 131 -11.93 25.64 7.40
CA TYR A 131 -11.75 24.60 8.42
C TYR A 131 -12.45 25.00 9.73
N SER A 132 -12.55 24.07 10.66
CA SER A 132 -12.90 24.34 12.06
C SER A 132 -12.01 23.46 12.94
N TYR A 133 -11.78 23.92 14.17
CA TYR A 133 -11.07 23.19 15.19
C TYR A 133 -11.96 23.12 16.43
N THR A 134 -12.24 21.90 16.89
CA THR A 134 -13.09 21.66 18.05
C THR A 134 -12.46 20.61 18.94
N GLU A 135 -12.52 20.83 20.25
CA GLU A 135 -12.18 19.83 21.26
C GLU A 135 -13.48 19.23 21.81
N ASN A 136 -13.56 17.90 21.88
CA ASN A 136 -14.75 17.20 22.36
C ASN A 136 -14.38 16.24 23.49
N THR A 137 -14.65 16.66 24.73
CA THR A 137 -14.30 15.89 25.93
C THR A 137 -15.06 14.57 26.03
N GLU A 138 -16.34 14.53 25.68
CA GLU A 138 -17.15 13.31 25.73
C GLU A 138 -16.62 12.26 24.74
N PHE A 139 -16.29 12.69 23.52
CA PHE A 139 -15.71 11.81 22.51
C PHE A 139 -14.31 11.35 22.92
N TYR A 140 -13.48 12.24 23.47
CA TYR A 140 -12.19 11.88 24.05
C TYR A 140 -12.32 10.79 25.13
N GLN A 141 -13.27 10.93 26.07
CA GLN A 141 -13.52 9.92 27.10
C GLN A 141 -13.90 8.56 26.48
N ALA A 142 -14.74 8.56 25.45
CA ALA A 142 -15.06 7.32 24.72
C ALA A 142 -13.82 6.67 24.09
N LEU A 143 -12.92 7.47 23.52
CA LEU A 143 -11.68 6.98 22.89
C LEU A 143 -10.69 6.37 23.90
N THR A 144 -10.78 6.75 25.18
CA THR A 144 -9.96 6.14 26.25
C THR A 144 -10.49 4.81 26.76
N SER A 145 -11.73 4.44 26.42
CA SER A 145 -12.36 3.19 26.80
C SER A 145 -12.40 2.25 25.58
N THR A 146 -11.30 1.57 25.30
CA THR A 146 -11.22 0.61 24.19
C THR A 146 -12.07 -0.63 24.48
N SER A 147 -12.56 -1.26 23.43
CA SER A 147 -13.31 -2.52 23.54
C SER A 147 -12.84 -3.49 22.47
N PRO A 148 -12.51 -4.75 22.82
CA PRO A 148 -12.20 -5.76 21.83
C PRO A 148 -13.34 -5.91 20.84
N ARG A 149 -13.01 -6.04 19.56
CA ARG A 149 -13.96 -6.35 18.49
C ARG A 149 -13.71 -7.76 18.02
N ASP A 150 -14.71 -8.62 18.15
CA ASP A 150 -14.60 -10.05 17.81
C ASP A 150 -14.23 -10.28 16.34
N ASP A 151 -14.57 -9.35 15.45
CA ASP A 151 -14.28 -9.42 14.01
C ASP A 151 -12.84 -9.01 13.66
N PHE A 152 -12.06 -8.47 14.60
CA PHE A 152 -10.69 -8.05 14.35
C PHE A 152 -9.70 -9.19 14.56
N MET A 153 -8.78 -9.32 13.63
CA MET A 153 -7.70 -10.30 13.70
C MET A 153 -6.42 -9.73 13.12
N ILE A 154 -5.29 -10.18 13.66
CA ILE A 154 -3.99 -9.99 13.06
C ILE A 154 -3.88 -10.91 11.84
N ALA A 155 -3.31 -10.40 10.75
CA ALA A 155 -3.13 -11.16 9.53
C ALA A 155 -2.27 -12.41 9.78
N GLU A 156 -2.75 -13.55 9.30
CA GLU A 156 -1.96 -14.79 9.23
C GLU A 156 -0.77 -14.63 8.26
N ALA A 157 0.16 -15.58 8.33
CA ALA A 157 1.31 -15.58 7.44
C ALA A 157 0.88 -15.63 5.97
N ASN A 158 1.48 -14.78 5.14
CA ASN A 158 1.10 -14.65 3.73
C ASN A 158 1.66 -15.82 2.92
N PRO A 159 0.81 -16.74 2.40
CA PRO A 159 1.28 -17.92 1.66
C PRO A 159 1.80 -17.60 0.25
N PHE A 160 1.67 -16.35 -0.21
CA PHE A 160 2.13 -15.91 -1.53
C PHE A 160 3.55 -15.33 -1.51
N ILE A 161 4.20 -15.22 -0.34
CA ILE A 161 5.60 -14.83 -0.27
C ILE A 161 6.45 -15.98 -0.82
N PRO A 162 7.27 -15.74 -1.86
CA PRO A 162 8.04 -16.82 -2.47
C PRO A 162 9.15 -17.28 -1.51
N GLU A 163 9.20 -18.58 -1.22
CA GLU A 163 10.23 -19.19 -0.37
C GLU A 163 11.63 -19.14 -1.02
N SER A 164 11.68 -19.12 -2.35
CA SER A 164 12.92 -19.00 -3.10
C SER A 164 12.68 -18.33 -4.45
N ALA A 165 13.67 -17.57 -4.91
CA ALA A 165 13.70 -16.98 -6.23
C ALA A 165 15.11 -17.11 -6.81
N SER A 166 15.21 -17.55 -8.06
CA SER A 166 16.48 -17.72 -8.75
C SER A 166 16.48 -17.02 -10.09
N ILE A 167 17.63 -16.46 -10.45
CA ILE A 167 17.85 -15.93 -11.80
C ILE A 167 17.74 -17.10 -12.79
N PRO A 168 16.89 -16.98 -13.82
CA PRO A 168 16.84 -18.00 -14.86
C PRO A 168 18.22 -18.18 -15.51
N ASN A 169 18.73 -19.41 -15.54
CA ASN A 169 19.99 -19.73 -16.20
C ASN A 169 19.81 -19.71 -17.72
N ARG A 170 19.82 -18.52 -18.31
CA ARG A 170 19.60 -18.27 -19.74
C ARG A 170 20.63 -17.26 -20.24
N GLU A 171 21.07 -17.42 -21.48
CA GLU A 171 21.94 -16.45 -22.14
C GLU A 171 21.16 -15.17 -22.47
N ILE A 172 21.85 -14.03 -22.36
CA ILE A 172 21.32 -12.74 -22.81
C ILE A 172 21.22 -12.76 -24.33
N LYS A 173 20.04 -12.44 -24.86
CA LYS A 173 19.78 -12.37 -26.31
C LYS A 173 18.92 -11.15 -26.62
N GLU A 174 19.41 -10.32 -27.52
CA GLU A 174 18.67 -9.15 -28.01
C GLU A 174 17.70 -9.55 -29.13
N ASN A 175 16.67 -8.74 -29.33
CA ASN A 175 15.71 -8.87 -30.44
C ASN A 175 14.91 -10.19 -30.45
N MET A 176 14.79 -10.84 -29.28
CA MET A 176 13.90 -11.99 -29.11
C MET A 176 12.46 -11.51 -28.99
N LEU A 177 11.66 -11.74 -30.02
CA LEU A 177 10.24 -11.38 -30.04
C LEU A 177 9.36 -12.54 -29.57
N PRO A 178 8.20 -12.27 -28.94
CA PRO A 178 7.21 -13.30 -28.65
C PRO A 178 6.77 -14.04 -29.91
N VAL A 179 6.58 -15.35 -29.79
CA VAL A 179 6.06 -16.21 -30.86
C VAL A 179 4.54 -16.37 -30.74
N SER A 180 3.84 -16.41 -31.87
CA SER A 180 2.41 -16.73 -31.91
C SER A 180 2.23 -18.24 -31.76
N LEU A 181 1.69 -18.69 -30.63
CA LEU A 181 1.38 -20.10 -30.37
C LEU A 181 -0.02 -20.47 -30.85
N ILE A 182 -0.98 -19.56 -30.68
CA ILE A 182 -2.35 -19.68 -31.17
C ILE A 182 -2.62 -18.44 -32.00
N ASN A 183 -3.12 -18.65 -33.22
CA ASN A 183 -3.61 -17.59 -34.09
C ASN A 183 -4.92 -18.09 -34.71
N SER A 184 -6.03 -17.65 -34.15
CA SER A 184 -7.37 -18.09 -34.53
C SER A 184 -8.37 -16.93 -34.40
N ASP A 185 -9.52 -17.07 -35.04
CA ASP A 185 -10.57 -16.03 -35.00
C ASP A 185 -11.09 -15.75 -33.57
N GLY A 186 -11.00 -16.72 -32.65
CA GLY A 186 -11.51 -16.58 -31.28
C GLY A 186 -10.47 -16.16 -30.24
N ALA A 187 -9.20 -16.49 -30.44
CA ALA A 187 -8.13 -16.18 -29.49
C ALA A 187 -6.76 -16.15 -30.18
N ASN A 188 -5.91 -15.23 -29.71
CA ASN A 188 -4.51 -15.14 -30.09
C ASN A 188 -3.65 -15.25 -28.84
N LEU A 189 -2.69 -16.18 -28.85
CA LEU A 189 -1.75 -16.39 -27.77
C LEU A 189 -0.34 -16.15 -28.26
N TYR A 190 0.33 -15.20 -27.62
CA TYR A 190 1.74 -14.91 -27.84
C TYR A 190 2.53 -15.32 -26.60
N PHE A 191 3.67 -15.97 -26.80
CA PHE A 191 4.56 -16.39 -25.72
C PHE A 191 5.98 -15.93 -26.02
N GLY A 192 6.59 -15.26 -25.05
CA GLY A 192 7.99 -14.83 -25.10
C GLY A 192 8.68 -15.25 -23.81
N VAL A 193 9.91 -15.73 -23.94
CA VAL A 193 10.79 -16.01 -22.80
C VAL A 193 11.68 -14.79 -22.60
N ASP A 194 11.77 -14.30 -21.37
CA ASP A 194 12.71 -13.22 -21.03
C ASP A 194 14.16 -13.71 -21.17
N HIS A 195 14.89 -13.01 -22.04
CA HIS A 195 16.32 -13.14 -22.31
C HIS A 195 17.07 -11.80 -22.12
N GLU A 196 16.38 -10.73 -21.71
CA GLU A 196 16.99 -9.40 -21.60
C GLU A 196 17.16 -9.00 -20.13
N PHE A 197 16.13 -9.21 -19.32
CA PHE A 197 16.13 -8.77 -17.92
C PHE A 197 16.62 -9.87 -16.97
N LEU A 198 16.43 -11.14 -17.33
CA LEU A 198 16.80 -12.33 -16.58
C LEU A 198 16.30 -12.30 -15.13
N ARG A 199 15.01 -12.02 -14.95
CA ARG A 199 14.37 -11.92 -13.62
C ARG A 199 13.48 -13.12 -13.35
N PRO A 200 13.27 -13.52 -12.07
CA PRO A 200 12.25 -14.48 -11.67
C PRO A 200 10.85 -13.87 -11.72
N LYS A 201 10.52 -13.15 -12.80
CA LYS A 201 9.25 -12.47 -12.99
C LYS A 201 8.67 -12.91 -14.34
N GLY A 202 7.36 -13.14 -14.37
CA GLY A 202 6.59 -13.38 -15.57
C GLY A 202 5.48 -12.36 -15.69
N VAL A 203 5.10 -12.01 -16.91
CA VAL A 203 3.95 -11.14 -17.17
C VAL A 203 2.93 -11.93 -17.95
N ILE A 204 1.73 -12.06 -17.39
CA ILE A 204 0.56 -12.60 -18.08
C ILE A 204 -0.37 -11.42 -18.34
N SER A 205 -0.68 -11.17 -19.60
CA SER A 205 -1.54 -10.07 -20.02
C SER A 205 -2.68 -10.60 -20.86
N PHE A 206 -3.90 -10.25 -20.49
CA PHE A 206 -5.10 -10.55 -21.25
C PHE A 206 -5.66 -9.28 -21.85
N LYS A 207 -6.01 -9.33 -23.14
CA LYS A 207 -6.77 -8.29 -23.82
C LYS A 207 -8.05 -8.91 -24.34
N ILE A 208 -9.15 -8.63 -23.67
CA ILE A 208 -10.48 -9.10 -24.07
C ILE A 208 -11.07 -8.06 -25.02
N LEU A 209 -11.41 -8.50 -26.23
CA LEU A 209 -12.05 -7.67 -27.25
C LEU A 209 -13.53 -8.04 -27.34
N PHE A 210 -14.38 -7.03 -27.36
CA PHE A 210 -15.81 -7.20 -27.58
C PHE A 210 -16.15 -6.71 -28.99
N PRO A 211 -17.11 -7.35 -29.68
CA PRO A 211 -17.63 -6.87 -30.94
C PRO A 211 -18.13 -5.42 -30.88
N ASP A 212 -17.88 -4.65 -31.94
CA ASP A 212 -18.22 -3.21 -32.00
C ASP A 212 -19.72 -2.95 -31.87
N ASP A 213 -20.57 -3.86 -32.34
CA ASP A 213 -22.03 -3.80 -32.25
C ASP A 213 -22.55 -3.95 -30.82
N ILE A 214 -21.78 -4.58 -29.93
CA ILE A 214 -22.12 -4.74 -28.50
C ILE A 214 -21.58 -3.56 -27.67
N MET A 215 -20.48 -2.93 -28.10
CA MET A 215 -19.75 -1.88 -27.37
C MET A 215 -20.40 -0.49 -27.40
N THR A 216 -21.68 -0.42 -27.01
CA THR A 216 -22.38 0.85 -26.78
C THR A 216 -21.83 1.60 -25.55
N LEU A 217 -22.13 2.91 -25.43
CA LEU A 217 -21.79 3.69 -24.24
C LEU A 217 -22.31 3.03 -22.94
N LYS A 218 -23.56 2.56 -22.97
CA LYS A 218 -24.19 1.87 -21.84
C LYS A 218 -23.43 0.60 -21.46
N HIS A 219 -23.07 -0.21 -22.45
CA HIS A 219 -22.28 -1.43 -22.22
C HIS A 219 -20.93 -1.10 -21.57
N ARG A 220 -20.21 -0.08 -22.08
CA ARG A 220 -18.92 0.35 -21.53
C ARG A 220 -19.00 0.81 -20.07
N VAL A 221 -20.07 1.53 -19.70
CA VAL A 221 -20.30 1.95 -18.30
C VAL A 221 -20.54 0.74 -17.40
N TYR A 222 -21.40 -0.19 -17.81
CA TYR A 222 -21.67 -1.40 -17.03
C TYR A 222 -20.47 -2.32 -16.92
N LEU A 223 -19.69 -2.51 -17.98
CA LEU A 223 -18.46 -3.29 -17.93
C LEU A 223 -17.47 -2.69 -16.93
N LYS A 224 -17.30 -1.36 -16.92
CA LYS A 224 -16.43 -0.68 -15.96
C LYS A 224 -16.92 -0.86 -14.51
N LEU A 225 -18.22 -0.75 -14.28
CA LEU A 225 -18.81 -0.97 -12.96
C LEU A 225 -18.62 -2.42 -12.51
N TYR A 226 -18.90 -3.39 -13.38
CA TYR A 226 -18.71 -4.81 -13.12
C TYR A 226 -17.25 -5.11 -12.75
N SER A 227 -16.28 -4.64 -13.54
CA SER A 227 -14.86 -4.80 -13.24
C SER A 227 -14.47 -4.18 -11.89
N ALA A 228 -15.06 -3.04 -11.53
CA ALA A 228 -14.84 -2.44 -10.21
C ALA A 228 -15.38 -3.32 -9.09
N CYS A 229 -16.59 -3.86 -9.21
CA CYS A 229 -17.18 -4.76 -8.21
C CYS A 229 -16.40 -6.07 -8.06
N VAL A 230 -15.92 -6.65 -9.17
CA VAL A 230 -15.07 -7.86 -9.11
C VAL A 230 -13.76 -7.56 -8.38
N ASN A 231 -13.09 -6.44 -8.70
CA ASN A 231 -11.85 -6.06 -8.03
C ASN A 231 -12.03 -5.72 -6.54
N GLU A 232 -13.22 -5.29 -6.13
CA GLU A 232 -13.55 -5.06 -4.71
C GLU A 232 -13.83 -6.36 -3.95
N SER A 233 -14.27 -7.42 -4.65
CA SER A 233 -14.66 -8.69 -4.04
C SER A 233 -13.54 -9.73 -3.97
N LEU A 234 -12.45 -9.52 -4.73
CA LEU A 234 -11.26 -10.39 -4.77
C LEU A 234 -10.23 -9.92 -3.75
#